data_AF-A0A2U2DHI0-F1
#
_entry.id   AF-A0A2U2DHI0-F1
#
_cell.length_a   1.000
_cell.length_b   1.000
_cell.length_c   1.000
_cell.angle_alpha   90.00
_cell.angle_beta   90.00
_cell.angle_gamma   90.00
#
_symmetry.space_group_name_H-M   'P 1'
#
loop_
_entity.id
_entity.type
_entity.pdbx_description
1 polymer ?
#
loop_
_entity_poly.entity_id
_entity_poly.type
_entity_poly.pdbx_seq_one_letter_code
_entity_poly.pdbx_strand_id
1 'polypeptide(L)'
;MVAMAKDKKQTKSETLAVRLDARTRFALELMARHRGQPLTTAVERAIMAAANAEQLPHGKSAVNWSFFWDVSEGVRALRIAEFPEMFPTFEESRRLAFAVEHWPFFYSSPKRETCLNHYIDIIWPRIDEFVQFHEDMKSKDFFAAGKAMQDAIRHAKLLPPDWPHKDSALKQALEKLKPQTSSE
;
A
#
# COMPACT_ATOMS: atom_id res chain seq x y z
N MET A 1 21.51 31.97 -27.71
CA MET A 1 20.64 30.90 -27.18
C MET A 1 21.13 30.55 -25.79
N VAL A 2 20.40 30.95 -24.74
CA VAL A 2 20.75 30.63 -23.36
C VAL A 2 19.96 29.39 -22.96
N ALA A 3 20.67 28.30 -22.67
CA ALA A 3 20.06 27.06 -22.20
C ALA A 3 19.64 27.22 -20.74
N MET A 4 18.33 27.08 -20.46
CA MET A 4 17.82 27.00 -19.10
C MET A 4 18.25 25.68 -18.46
N ALA A 5 18.98 25.76 -17.35
CA ALA A 5 19.15 24.63 -16.45
C ALA A 5 17.79 24.31 -15.82
N LYS A 6 17.23 23.13 -16.15
CA LYS A 6 16.08 22.59 -15.42
C LYS A 6 16.51 22.36 -13.97
N ASP A 7 15.91 23.09 -13.04
CA ASP A 7 15.96 22.77 -11.62
C ASP A 7 15.51 21.32 -11.43
N LYS A 8 16.45 20.45 -11.07
CA LYS A 8 16.14 19.10 -10.60
C LYS A 8 15.39 19.26 -9.30
N LYS A 9 14.09 19.00 -9.34
CA LYS A 9 13.20 18.89 -8.17
C LYS A 9 13.89 17.98 -7.15
N GLN A 10 14.45 18.58 -6.11
CA GLN A 10 15.23 17.87 -5.10
C GLN A 10 14.24 17.02 -4.30
N THR A 11 14.25 15.71 -4.52
CA THR A 11 13.44 14.76 -3.75
C THR A 11 13.75 14.96 -2.27
N LYS A 12 12.71 15.01 -1.42
CA LYS A 12 12.89 15.18 0.03
C LYS A 12 13.86 14.10 0.52
N SER A 13 14.95 14.52 1.16
CA SER A 13 15.92 13.61 1.76
C SER A 13 15.37 13.11 3.09
N GLU A 14 15.48 11.82 3.34
CA GLU A 14 15.14 11.17 4.61
C GLU A 14 16.41 10.88 5.40
N THR A 15 16.35 11.01 6.73
CA THR A 15 17.51 10.76 7.60
C THR A 15 17.46 9.33 8.12
N LEU A 16 18.51 8.55 7.83
CA LEU A 16 18.68 7.19 8.37
C LEU A 16 19.82 7.18 9.41
N ALA A 17 19.52 6.76 10.63
CA ALA A 17 20.52 6.57 11.69
C ALA A 17 20.78 5.06 11.90
N VAL A 18 21.98 4.59 11.55
CA VAL A 18 22.39 3.18 11.71
C VAL A 18 23.51 3.07 12.74
N ARG A 19 23.39 2.12 13.67
CA ARG A 19 24.49 1.74 14.56
C ARG A 19 25.36 0.70 13.86
N LEU A 20 26.63 1.03 13.67
CA LEU A 20 27.63 0.15 13.07
C LEU A 20 28.68 -0.22 14.12
N ASP A 21 29.14 -1.46 14.08
CA ASP A 21 30.32 -1.85 14.84
C ASP A 21 31.58 -1.22 14.25
N ALA A 22 32.69 -1.24 15.01
CA ALA A 22 33.93 -0.59 14.60
C ALA A 22 34.46 -1.15 13.26
N ARG A 23 34.33 -2.46 13.02
CA ARG A 23 34.79 -3.13 11.81
C ARG A 23 34.01 -2.69 10.57
N THR A 24 32.68 -2.65 10.65
CA THR A 24 31.83 -2.26 9.51
C THR A 24 32.01 -0.77 9.19
N ARG A 25 32.12 0.07 10.22
CA ARG A 25 32.43 1.50 10.04
C ARG A 25 33.75 1.70 9.31
N PHE A 26 34.81 1.03 9.75
CA PHE A 26 36.12 1.10 9.09
C PHE A 26 36.06 0.65 7.63
N ALA A 27 35.38 -0.47 7.35
CA ALA A 27 35.21 -0.97 5.98
C ALA A 27 34.49 0.04 5.08
N LEU A 28 33.41 0.66 5.57
CA LEU A 28 32.68 1.70 4.85
C LEU A 28 33.58 2.94 4.58
N GLU A 29 34.32 3.40 5.58
CA GLU A 29 35.25 4.53 5.45
C GLU A 29 36.36 4.27 4.43
N LEU A 30 36.96 3.08 4.48
CA LEU A 30 37.98 2.66 3.51
C LEU A 30 37.42 2.62 2.09
N MET A 31 36.23 2.02 1.89
CA MET A 31 35.57 1.96 0.59
C MET A 31 35.23 3.34 0.03
N ALA A 32 34.71 4.23 0.88
CA ALA A 32 34.36 5.59 0.49
C ALA A 32 35.60 6.39 0.08
N ARG A 33 36.69 6.32 0.87
CA ARG A 33 37.98 6.96 0.56
C ARG A 33 38.58 6.42 -0.73
N HIS A 34 38.63 5.10 -0.89
CA HIS A 34 39.18 4.46 -2.09
C HIS A 34 38.44 4.88 -3.37
N ARG A 35 37.12 5.12 -3.28
CA ARG A 35 36.28 5.53 -4.41
C ARG A 35 36.11 7.06 -4.54
N GLY A 36 36.72 7.85 -3.66
CA GLY A 36 36.62 9.32 -3.67
C GLY A 36 35.18 9.84 -3.51
N GLN A 37 34.32 9.15 -2.76
CA GLN A 37 32.90 9.51 -2.59
C GLN A 37 32.53 9.73 -1.12
N PRO A 38 31.49 10.53 -0.82
CA PRO A 38 30.97 10.66 0.54
C PRO A 38 30.51 9.33 1.14
N LEU A 39 30.59 9.18 2.47
CA LEU A 39 30.11 7.99 3.17
C LEU A 39 28.64 7.69 2.85
N THR A 40 27.79 8.72 2.81
CA THR A 40 26.37 8.60 2.47
C THR A 40 26.18 7.98 1.09
N THR A 41 26.87 8.49 0.07
CA THR A 41 26.83 7.93 -1.30
C THR A 41 27.34 6.48 -1.35
N ALA A 42 28.38 6.16 -0.55
CA ALA A 42 28.89 4.80 -0.47
C ALA A 42 27.86 3.83 0.12
N VAL A 43 27.17 4.24 1.20
CA VAL A 43 26.09 3.47 1.84
C VAL A 43 24.91 3.29 0.89
N GLU A 44 24.40 4.38 0.31
CA GLU A 44 23.25 4.34 -0.60
C GLU A 44 23.51 3.39 -1.78
N ARG A 45 24.68 3.49 -2.42
CA ARG A 45 25.05 2.60 -3.52
C ARG A 45 25.17 1.15 -3.09
N ALA A 46 25.71 0.89 -1.90
CA ALA A 46 25.82 -0.47 -1.37
C ALA A 46 24.44 -1.08 -1.10
N ILE A 47 23.54 -0.31 -0.47
CA ILE A 47 22.15 -0.73 -0.22
C ILE A 47 21.43 -1.00 -1.54
N MET A 48 21.50 -0.06 -2.49
CA MET A 48 20.83 -0.23 -3.79
C MET A 48 21.39 -1.41 -4.58
N ALA A 49 22.71 -1.64 -4.53
CA ALA A 49 23.32 -2.81 -5.16
C ALA A 49 22.82 -4.11 -4.54
N ALA A 50 22.78 -4.20 -3.20
CA ALA A 50 22.27 -5.36 -2.49
C ALA A 50 20.78 -5.58 -2.79
N ALA A 51 19.96 -4.53 -2.69
CA ALA A 51 18.51 -4.61 -2.93
C ALA A 51 18.17 -5.01 -4.37
N ASN A 52 18.96 -4.57 -5.37
CA ASN A 52 18.77 -4.98 -6.76
C ASN A 52 19.20 -6.43 -7.01
N ALA A 53 20.19 -6.92 -6.25
CA ALA A 53 20.65 -8.31 -6.33
C ALA A 53 19.73 -9.28 -5.59
N GLU A 54 18.99 -8.82 -4.58
CA GLU A 54 17.99 -9.60 -3.86
C GLU A 54 16.80 -9.89 -4.77
N GLN A 55 16.58 -11.18 -5.06
CA GLN A 55 15.54 -11.64 -5.98
C GLN A 55 14.57 -12.53 -5.21
N LEU A 56 13.30 -12.12 -5.18
CA LEU A 56 12.20 -12.83 -4.54
C LEU A 56 11.39 -13.58 -5.60
N PRO A 57 10.97 -14.83 -5.34
CA PRO A 57 10.14 -15.58 -6.26
C PRO A 57 8.74 -14.96 -6.36
N HIS A 58 8.22 -14.77 -7.58
CA HIS A 58 6.85 -14.32 -7.82
C HIS A 58 6.25 -14.98 -9.07
N GLY A 59 5.45 -16.03 -8.86
CA GLY A 59 4.88 -16.80 -9.97
C GLY A 59 5.96 -17.41 -10.86
N LYS A 60 6.08 -16.94 -12.10
CA LYS A 60 7.08 -17.41 -13.08
C LYS A 60 8.30 -16.51 -13.21
N SER A 61 8.38 -15.43 -12.44
CA SER A 61 9.45 -14.44 -12.54
C SER A 61 10.00 -14.11 -11.17
N ALA A 62 11.26 -13.66 -11.13
CA ALA A 62 11.82 -13.07 -9.94
C ALA A 62 11.53 -11.56 -9.92
N VAL A 63 11.22 -11.04 -8.73
CA VAL A 63 10.99 -9.61 -8.49
C VAL A 63 11.96 -9.12 -7.42
N ASN A 64 12.18 -7.81 -7.34
CA ASN A 64 12.99 -7.19 -6.29
C ASN A 64 12.21 -6.02 -5.66
N TRP A 65 12.87 -5.23 -4.81
CA TRP A 65 12.26 -4.09 -4.11
C TRP A 65 11.48 -3.14 -5.03
N SER A 66 11.92 -2.97 -6.29
CA SER A 66 11.31 -2.04 -7.23
C SER A 66 9.89 -2.42 -7.64
N PHE A 67 9.55 -3.71 -7.57
CA PHE A 67 8.19 -4.21 -7.81
C PHE A 67 7.22 -3.70 -6.73
N PHE A 68 7.67 -3.69 -5.48
CA PHE A 68 6.87 -3.25 -4.33
C PHE A 68 6.83 -1.73 -4.20
N TRP A 69 7.81 -1.03 -4.76
CA TRP A 69 7.89 0.42 -4.66
C TRP A 69 6.75 1.13 -5.42
N ASP A 70 6.14 2.08 -4.74
CA ASP A 70 5.16 3.02 -5.25
C ASP A 70 5.32 4.33 -4.47
N VAL A 71 4.86 5.46 -5.01
CA VAL A 71 4.87 6.74 -4.28
C VAL A 71 3.82 6.71 -3.16
N SER A 72 2.68 6.05 -3.41
CA SER A 72 1.61 5.85 -2.43
C SER A 72 2.03 4.84 -1.38
N GLU A 73 2.03 5.25 -0.11
CA GLU A 73 2.32 4.37 1.02
C GLU A 73 1.34 3.18 1.08
N GLY A 74 0.05 3.44 0.85
CA GLY A 74 -0.95 2.40 0.91
C GLY A 74 -0.80 1.35 -0.17
N VAL A 75 -0.38 1.76 -1.37
CA VAL A 75 -0.08 0.81 -2.44
C VAL A 75 1.11 -0.06 -2.08
N ARG A 76 2.18 0.52 -1.52
CA ARG A 76 3.34 -0.27 -1.04
C ARG A 76 2.92 -1.29 0.01
N ALA A 77 2.13 -0.85 1.00
CA ALA A 77 1.68 -1.70 2.09
C ALA A 77 0.78 -2.85 1.60
N LEU A 78 -0.16 -2.58 0.68
CA LEU A 78 -1.00 -3.63 0.08
C LEU A 78 -0.17 -4.62 -0.73
N ARG A 79 0.76 -4.14 -1.58
CA ARG A 79 1.64 -5.02 -2.37
C ARG A 79 2.50 -5.92 -1.49
N ILE A 80 3.06 -5.39 -0.40
CA ILE A 80 3.86 -6.18 0.55
C ILE A 80 2.95 -7.22 1.24
N ALA A 81 1.77 -6.81 1.71
CA ALA A 81 0.86 -7.69 2.42
C ALA A 81 0.32 -8.85 1.54
N GLU A 82 0.23 -8.64 0.23
CA GLU A 82 -0.21 -9.66 -0.73
C GLU A 82 0.82 -10.77 -0.97
N PHE A 83 2.07 -10.58 -0.53
CA PHE A 83 3.17 -11.52 -0.73
C PHE A 83 3.46 -12.30 0.56
N PRO A 84 3.09 -13.58 0.65
CA PRO A 84 3.35 -14.40 1.83
C PRO A 84 4.84 -14.49 2.20
N GLU A 85 5.73 -14.45 1.20
CA GLU A 85 7.18 -14.48 1.35
C GLU A 85 7.74 -13.24 2.07
N MET A 86 6.95 -12.17 2.19
CA MET A 86 7.30 -10.96 2.93
C MET A 86 6.93 -11.05 4.42
N PHE A 87 6.34 -12.16 4.86
CA PHE A 87 5.93 -12.41 6.25
C PHE A 87 5.11 -11.26 6.84
N PRO A 88 3.97 -10.89 6.22
CA PRO A 88 3.18 -9.77 6.68
C PRO A 88 2.73 -9.95 8.13
N THR A 89 2.73 -8.86 8.87
CA THR A 89 2.25 -8.80 10.25
C THR A 89 0.74 -9.02 10.32
N PHE A 90 0.23 -9.22 11.53
CA PHE A 90 -1.21 -9.34 11.78
C PHE A 90 -1.99 -8.11 11.30
N GLU A 91 -1.50 -6.90 11.60
CA GLU A 91 -2.18 -5.65 11.20
C GLU A 91 -2.14 -5.46 9.67
N GLU A 92 -1.03 -5.80 9.00
CA GLU A 92 -0.96 -5.76 7.53
C GLU A 92 -1.93 -6.76 6.89
N SER A 93 -2.00 -7.98 7.43
CA SER A 93 -2.94 -9.01 6.98
C SER A 93 -4.38 -8.58 7.18
N ARG A 94 -4.69 -7.94 8.32
CA ARG A 94 -6.01 -7.38 8.64
C ARG A 94 -6.42 -6.27 7.68
N ARG A 95 -5.51 -5.32 7.39
CA ARG A 95 -5.74 -4.25 6.40
C ARG A 95 -5.95 -4.81 5.00
N LEU A 96 -5.16 -5.82 4.60
CA LEU A 96 -5.34 -6.49 3.32
C LEU A 96 -6.71 -7.17 3.22
N ALA A 97 -7.13 -7.90 4.26
CA ALA A 97 -8.44 -8.56 4.26
C ALA A 97 -9.58 -7.54 4.10
N PHE A 98 -9.50 -6.41 4.81
CA PHE A 98 -10.44 -5.31 4.65
C PHE A 98 -10.44 -4.74 3.24
N ALA A 99 -9.26 -4.50 2.66
CA ALA A 99 -9.11 -3.99 1.30
C ALA A 99 -9.64 -4.97 0.23
N VAL A 100 -9.51 -6.29 0.44
CA VAL A 100 -10.07 -7.32 -0.44
C VAL A 100 -11.59 -7.32 -0.39
N GLU A 101 -12.18 -7.22 0.80
CA GLU A 101 -13.63 -7.16 0.99
C GLU A 101 -14.23 -5.89 0.39
N HIS A 102 -13.51 -4.78 0.53
CA HIS A 102 -13.85 -3.46 0.00
C HIS A 102 -13.07 -3.15 -1.27
N TRP A 103 -12.78 -4.17 -2.09
CA TRP A 103 -11.93 -4.04 -3.27
C TRP A 103 -12.17 -2.81 -4.15
N PRO A 104 -13.39 -2.31 -4.38
CA PRO A 104 -13.63 -1.19 -5.28
C PRO A 104 -12.99 0.14 -4.88
N PHE A 105 -12.65 0.26 -3.60
CA PHE A 105 -11.95 1.43 -3.07
C PHE A 105 -10.42 1.31 -3.20
N PHE A 106 -9.90 0.10 -3.42
CA PHE A 106 -8.47 -0.19 -3.41
C PHE A 106 -7.96 -0.73 -4.76
N TYR A 107 -8.81 -1.38 -5.54
CA TYR A 107 -8.46 -2.12 -6.74
C TYR A 107 -9.44 -1.86 -7.89
N SER A 108 -8.93 -1.94 -9.12
CA SER A 108 -9.73 -1.80 -10.34
C SER A 108 -10.69 -2.97 -10.58
N SER A 109 -10.40 -4.14 -10.00
CA SER A 109 -11.19 -5.36 -10.18
C SER A 109 -11.14 -6.23 -8.92
N PRO A 110 -12.12 -7.14 -8.71
CA PRO A 110 -12.12 -8.07 -7.57
C PRO A 110 -10.93 -9.04 -7.60
N LYS A 111 -10.26 -9.17 -8.76
CA LYS A 111 -9.03 -9.95 -8.91
C LYS A 111 -7.78 -9.23 -8.41
N ARG A 112 -7.91 -7.96 -7.98
CA ARG A 112 -6.82 -7.14 -7.43
C ARG A 112 -5.70 -6.85 -8.45
N GLU A 113 -6.06 -6.72 -9.72
CA GLU A 113 -5.09 -6.58 -10.82
C GLU A 113 -4.32 -5.25 -10.76
N THR A 114 -4.94 -4.17 -10.29
CA THR A 114 -4.29 -2.87 -10.21
C THR A 114 -4.85 -2.07 -9.04
N CYS A 115 -3.94 -1.47 -8.25
CA CYS A 115 -4.31 -0.57 -7.16
C CYS A 115 -4.84 0.78 -7.68
N LEU A 116 -5.85 1.34 -7.02
CA LEU A 116 -6.43 2.65 -7.32
C LEU A 116 -5.78 3.73 -6.46
N ASN A 117 -4.56 4.14 -6.80
CA ASN A 117 -3.74 5.06 -5.99
C ASN A 117 -4.52 6.32 -5.55
N HIS A 118 -5.35 6.89 -6.42
CA HIS A 118 -6.12 8.10 -6.13
C HIS A 118 -7.15 7.93 -5.00
N TYR A 119 -7.73 6.75 -4.81
CA TYR A 119 -8.57 6.46 -3.65
C TYR A 119 -7.75 6.03 -2.44
N ILE A 120 -6.71 5.22 -2.67
CA ILE A 120 -5.82 4.74 -1.61
C ILE A 120 -5.18 5.92 -0.87
N ASP A 121 -4.67 6.94 -1.57
CA ASP A 121 -4.04 8.10 -0.95
C ASP A 121 -4.99 8.91 -0.05
N ILE A 122 -6.31 8.81 -0.26
CA ILE A 122 -7.33 9.45 0.57
C ILE A 122 -7.69 8.58 1.78
N ILE A 123 -7.84 7.27 1.56
CA ILE A 123 -8.33 6.33 2.58
C ILE A 123 -7.21 5.93 3.53
N TRP A 124 -6.02 5.66 2.99
CA TRP A 124 -4.92 5.04 3.72
C TRP A 124 -4.48 5.77 5.00
N PRO A 125 -4.43 7.11 5.04
CA PRO A 125 -4.09 7.84 6.27
C PRO A 125 -5.02 7.53 7.46
N ARG A 126 -6.22 6.99 7.20
CA ARG A 126 -7.24 6.63 8.20
C ARG A 126 -7.67 5.16 8.09
N ILE A 127 -6.84 4.30 7.47
CA ILE A 127 -7.21 2.91 7.20
C ILE A 127 -7.61 2.16 8.47
N ASP A 128 -6.87 2.35 9.57
CA ASP A 128 -7.14 1.66 10.83
C ASP A 128 -8.49 2.07 11.44
N GLU A 129 -8.91 3.33 11.26
CA GLU A 129 -10.24 3.79 11.67
C GLU A 129 -11.34 3.09 10.86
N PHE A 130 -11.18 2.96 9.54
CA PHE A 130 -12.16 2.28 8.69
C PHE A 130 -12.23 0.78 8.96
N VAL A 131 -11.07 0.13 9.17
CA VAL A 131 -10.98 -1.28 9.54
C VAL A 131 -11.69 -1.51 10.87
N GLN A 132 -11.44 -0.68 11.88
CA GLN A 132 -12.10 -0.81 13.18
C GLN A 132 -13.61 -0.54 13.07
N PHE A 133 -14.00 0.50 12.35
CA PHE A 133 -15.40 0.84 12.11
C PHE A 133 -16.17 -0.30 11.42
N HIS A 134 -15.53 -1.01 10.48
CA HIS A 134 -16.10 -2.21 9.87
C HIS A 134 -16.32 -3.33 10.88
N GLU A 135 -15.31 -3.65 11.68
CA GLU A 135 -15.42 -4.70 12.70
C GLU A 135 -16.55 -4.42 13.71
N ASP A 136 -16.73 -3.16 14.09
CA ASP A 136 -17.78 -2.73 15.03
C ASP A 136 -19.18 -2.76 14.40
N MET A 137 -19.29 -2.44 13.10
CA MET A 137 -20.57 -2.27 12.41
C MET A 137 -20.99 -3.49 11.57
N LYS A 138 -20.11 -4.45 11.29
CA LYS A 138 -20.39 -5.56 10.37
C LYS A 138 -21.63 -6.38 10.72
N SER A 139 -21.98 -6.45 12.02
CA SER A 139 -23.17 -7.15 12.51
C SER A 139 -24.46 -6.34 12.38
N LYS A 140 -24.37 -5.00 12.32
CA LYS A 140 -25.53 -4.07 12.31
C LYS A 140 -25.78 -3.50 10.92
N ASP A 141 -24.76 -2.95 10.29
CA ASP A 141 -24.76 -2.46 8.92
C ASP A 141 -23.41 -2.81 8.29
N PHE A 142 -23.38 -3.97 7.62
CA PHE A 142 -22.22 -4.49 6.91
C PHE A 142 -21.64 -3.49 5.90
N PHE A 143 -22.47 -2.62 5.32
CA PHE A 143 -22.02 -1.68 4.30
C PHE A 143 -21.60 -0.32 4.86
N ALA A 144 -21.65 -0.11 6.18
CA ALA A 144 -21.35 1.16 6.81
C ALA A 144 -19.93 1.65 6.50
N ALA A 145 -18.93 0.76 6.57
CA ALA A 145 -17.54 1.13 6.32
C ALA A 145 -17.31 1.65 4.89
N GLY A 146 -17.87 0.98 3.87
CA GLY A 146 -17.80 1.48 2.50
C GLY A 146 -18.56 2.79 2.30
N LYS A 147 -19.68 3.04 2.99
CA LYS A 147 -20.36 4.36 2.96
C LYS A 147 -19.45 5.45 3.52
N ALA A 148 -18.79 5.19 4.66
CA ALA A 148 -17.84 6.12 5.25
C ALA A 148 -16.64 6.40 4.34
N MET A 149 -16.14 5.39 3.61
CA MET A 149 -15.11 5.58 2.59
C MET A 149 -15.60 6.39 1.38
N GLN A 150 -16.83 6.15 0.90
CA GLN A 150 -17.42 7.00 -0.14
C GLN A 150 -17.46 8.46 0.28
N ASP A 151 -17.88 8.72 1.53
CA ASP A 151 -17.95 10.08 2.04
C ASP A 151 -16.56 10.70 2.11
N ALA A 152 -15.54 9.99 2.59
CA ALA A 152 -14.16 10.49 2.57
C ALA A 152 -13.68 10.87 1.15
N ILE A 153 -13.98 10.05 0.15
CA ILE A 153 -13.64 10.34 -1.26
C ILE A 153 -14.42 11.56 -1.79
N ARG A 154 -15.71 11.68 -1.47
CA ARG A 154 -16.53 12.85 -1.85
C ARG A 154 -16.00 14.15 -1.24
N HIS A 155 -15.58 14.12 0.02
CA HIS A 155 -14.98 15.28 0.69
C HIS A 155 -13.66 15.70 0.02
N ALA A 156 -12.91 14.74 -0.54
CA ALA A 156 -11.73 15.01 -1.37
C ALA A 156 -12.07 15.45 -2.81
N LYS A 157 -13.36 15.66 -3.13
CA LYS A 157 -13.89 16.10 -4.44
C LYS A 157 -13.64 15.11 -5.58
N LEU A 158 -13.52 13.83 -5.26
CA LEU A 158 -13.50 12.76 -6.25
C LEU A 158 -14.86 12.05 -6.29
N LEU A 159 -15.15 11.43 -7.44
CA LEU A 159 -16.32 10.57 -7.58
C LEU A 159 -16.02 9.23 -6.89
N PRO A 160 -16.76 8.79 -5.86
CA PRO A 160 -16.52 7.50 -5.24
C PRO A 160 -17.03 6.33 -6.11
N PRO A 161 -16.51 5.11 -5.88
CA PRO A 161 -17.07 3.91 -6.50
C PRO A 161 -18.49 3.62 -5.99
N ASP A 162 -19.28 2.88 -6.76
CA ASP A 162 -20.65 2.48 -6.43
C ASP A 162 -20.70 1.48 -5.26
N TRP A 163 -21.04 1.92 -4.05
CA TRP A 163 -21.16 1.05 -2.88
C TRP A 163 -22.58 1.06 -2.30
N PRO A 164 -23.22 -0.09 -2.03
CA PRO A 164 -22.75 -1.47 -2.26
C PRO A 164 -22.72 -1.85 -3.74
N HIS A 165 -21.73 -2.66 -4.16
CA HIS A 165 -21.61 -3.08 -5.56
C HIS A 165 -22.82 -3.90 -6.03
N LYS A 166 -23.21 -3.72 -7.30
CA LYS A 166 -24.35 -4.44 -7.89
C LYS A 166 -24.14 -5.96 -7.91
N ASP A 167 -22.89 -6.39 -8.10
CA ASP A 167 -22.47 -7.80 -8.09
C ASP A 167 -22.02 -8.30 -6.71
N SER A 168 -22.22 -7.52 -5.65
CA SER A 168 -21.94 -8.04 -4.31
C SER A 168 -22.89 -9.22 -4.06
N ALA A 169 -22.33 -10.44 -4.03
CA ALA A 169 -23.04 -11.64 -3.62
C ALA A 169 -23.70 -11.48 -2.22
N LEU A 170 -23.26 -10.49 -1.45
CA LEU A 170 -23.85 -10.04 -0.19
C LEU A 170 -25.20 -9.33 -0.36
N LYS A 171 -25.46 -8.65 -1.48
CA LYS A 171 -26.80 -8.10 -1.78
C LYS A 171 -27.83 -9.22 -1.90
N GLN A 172 -27.45 -10.34 -2.55
CA GLN A 172 -28.28 -11.55 -2.63
C GLN A 172 -28.41 -12.28 -1.28
N ALA A 173 -27.38 -12.25 -0.42
CA ALA A 173 -27.45 -12.84 0.92
C ALA A 173 -28.35 -12.04 1.88
N LEU A 174 -28.30 -10.71 1.85
CA LEU A 174 -29.19 -9.83 2.61
C LEU A 174 -30.63 -9.88 2.11
N GLU A 175 -30.84 -10.09 0.81
CA GLU A 175 -32.18 -10.24 0.22
C GLU A 175 -32.83 -11.59 0.60
N LYS A 176 -32.04 -12.64 0.80
CA LYS A 176 -32.49 -13.94 1.35
C LYS A 176 -32.80 -13.91 2.86
N LEU A 177 -32.31 -12.91 3.57
CA LEU A 177 -32.55 -12.71 5.01
C LEU A 177 -33.73 -11.77 5.31
N LYS A 178 -34.35 -11.16 4.29
CA LYS A 178 -35.63 -10.48 4.49
C LYS A 178 -36.68 -11.54 4.85
N PRO A 179 -37.36 -11.44 6.01
CA PRO A 179 -38.47 -12.33 6.29
C PRO A 179 -39.49 -12.19 5.18
N GLN A 180 -39.95 -13.32 4.63
CA GLN A 180 -41.15 -13.35 3.82
C GLN A 180 -42.27 -12.81 4.70
N THR A 181 -42.59 -11.53 4.57
CA THR A 181 -43.88 -11.03 5.04
C THR A 181 -44.91 -11.75 4.21
N SER A 182 -45.48 -12.80 4.80
CA SER A 182 -46.71 -13.43 4.37
C SER A 182 -47.71 -12.33 4.04
N SER A 183 -48.02 -12.15 2.76
CA SER A 183 -49.31 -11.60 2.40
C SER A 183 -50.27 -12.77 2.43
N GLU A 184 -51.12 -12.79 3.45
CA GLU A 184 -52.47 -13.31 3.33
C GLU A 184 -53.25 -12.56 2.23
#